data_AF-A0A8I1R222-F1
#
_entry.id   AF-A0A8I1R222-F1
#
_cell.length_a   1.000
_cell.length_b   1.000
_cell.length_c   1.000
_cell.angle_alpha   90.00
_cell.angle_beta   90.00
_cell.angle_gamma   90.00
#
_symmetry.space_group_name_H-M   'P 1'
#
loop_
_entity.id
_entity.type
_entity.pdbx_description
1 polymer ?
#
loop_
_entity_poly.entity_id
_entity_poly.type
_entity_poly.pdbx_seq_one_letter_code
_entity_poly.pdbx_strand_id
1 'polypeptide(L)' 'MKTPIVVHTDEDYERAQQRVAELNAMADSAEKDKELQAIADAMLAFELRRDEPED' A
#
# COMPACT_ATOMS: atom_id res chain seq x y z
N MET A 1 -0.97 17.61 -2.08
CA MET A 1 -0.32 16.52 -1.32
C MET A 1 -1.15 15.27 -1.57
N LYS A 2 -0.61 14.24 -2.23
CA LYS A 2 -1.30 12.95 -2.38
C LYS A 2 -1.48 12.39 -0.97
N THR A 3 -2.72 12.04 -0.63
CA THR A 3 -3.10 11.49 0.67
C THR A 3 -2.28 10.24 0.96
N PRO A 4 -1.73 10.06 2.17
CA PRO A 4 -1.04 8.82 2.53
C PRO A 4 -2.01 7.64 2.39
N ILE A 5 -1.54 6.56 1.77
CA ILE A 5 -2.30 5.31 1.66
C ILE A 5 -2.18 4.60 3.01
N VAL A 6 -3.32 4.34 3.63
CA VAL A 6 -3.43 3.71 4.95
C VAL A 6 -4.27 2.46 4.79
N VAL A 7 -3.74 1.32 5.22
CA VAL A 7 -4.40 0.01 5.08
C VAL A 7 -4.83 -0.48 6.45
N HIS A 8 -6.11 -0.39 6.78
CA HIS A 8 -6.66 -0.85 8.06
C HIS A 8 -7.64 -2.01 7.92
N THR A 9 -8.12 -2.27 6.71
CA THR A 9 -9.11 -3.29 6.39
C THR A 9 -8.68 -4.07 5.16
N ASP A 10 -9.30 -5.24 4.93
CA ASP A 10 -9.08 -6.00 3.70
C ASP A 10 -9.51 -5.20 2.46
N GLU A 11 -10.55 -4.36 2.53
CA GLU A 11 -10.95 -3.47 1.42
C GLU A 11 -9.88 -2.43 1.10
N ASP A 12 -9.20 -1.88 2.12
CA ASP A 12 -8.09 -0.96 1.89
C ASP A 12 -6.88 -1.67 1.28
N TYR A 13 -6.68 -2.94 1.65
CA TYR A 13 -5.62 -3.78 1.11
C TYR A 13 -5.86 -4.07 -0.38
N GLU A 14 -7.10 -4.39 -0.77
CA GLU A 14 -7.48 -4.54 -2.18
C GLU A 14 -7.30 -3.24 -2.98
N ARG A 15 -7.68 -2.09 -2.41
CA ARG A 15 -7.47 -0.76 -3.04
C ARG A 15 -5.98 -0.45 -3.20
N ALA A 16 -5.16 -0.79 -2.22
CA ALA A 16 -3.71 -0.64 -2.29
C ALA A 16 -3.12 -1.50 -3.43
N GLN A 17 -3.58 -2.74 -3.60
CA GLN A 17 -3.17 -3.60 -4.70
C GLN A 17 -3.58 -3.06 -6.08
N GLN A 18 -4.81 -2.56 -6.22
CA GLN A 18 -5.26 -1.91 -7.45
C GLN A 18 -4.38 -0.69 -7.78
N ARG A 19 -4.01 0.10 -6.77
CA ARG A 19 -3.15 1.26 -6.96
C ARG A 19 -1.75 0.89 -7.41
N VAL A 20 -1.17 -0.20 -6.88
CA VAL A 20 0.11 -0.75 -7.35
C VAL A 20 0.02 -1.16 -8.82
N ALA A 21 -1.07 -1.82 -9.23
CA ALA A 21 -1.28 -2.20 -10.63
C ALA A 21 -1.37 -0.99 -11.56
N GLU A 22 -2.10 0.06 -11.16
CA GLU A 22 -2.17 1.33 -11.90
C GLU A 22 -0.79 1.99 -12.02
N LEU A 23 -0.05 2.09 -10.93
CA LEU A 23 1.28 2.69 -10.90
C LEU A 23 2.26 1.91 -11.78
N ASN A 24 2.20 0.58 -11.76
CA ASN A 24 3.03 -0.27 -12.62
C ASN A 24 2.72 -0.13 -14.11
N ALA A 25 1.49 0.23 -14.46
CA ALA A 25 1.10 0.54 -15.85
C ALA A 25 1.55 1.95 -16.30
N MET A 26 1.90 2.83 -15.37
CA MET A 26 2.45 4.16 -15.68
C MET A 26 3.96 4.10 -15.94
N ALA A 27 4.46 5.08 -16.69
CA ALA A 27 5.89 5.26 -16.93
C ALA A 27 6.67 5.44 -15.62
N ASP A 28 7.89 4.91 -15.60
CA ASP A 28 8.74 4.97 -14.42
C ASP A 28 9.11 6.40 -14.06
N SER A 29 8.98 6.72 -12.77
CA SER A 29 9.32 8.03 -12.23
C SER A 29 9.66 7.90 -10.76
N ALA A 30 10.52 8.80 -10.26
CA ALA A 30 10.88 8.83 -8.85
C ALA A 30 9.67 9.06 -7.92
N GLU A 31 8.58 9.67 -8.43
CA GLU A 31 7.33 9.81 -7.69
C GLU A 31 6.55 8.49 -7.62
N LYS A 32 6.50 7.72 -8.71
CA LYS A 32 5.93 6.37 -8.74
C LYS A 32 6.65 5.47 -7.73
N ASP A 33 7.97 5.46 -7.73
CA ASP A 33 8.76 4.60 -6.82
C ASP A 33 8.49 4.94 -5.35
N LYS A 34 8.40 6.22 -5.01
CA LYS A 34 8.03 6.67 -3.66
C LYS A 34 6.62 6.24 -3.27
N GLU A 35 5.67 6.33 -4.20
CA GLU A 35 4.28 5.92 -3.95
C GLU A 35 4.18 4.40 -3.78
N LEU A 36 4.88 3.62 -4.62
CA LEU A 36 4.97 2.16 -4.49
C LEU A 36 5.58 1.75 -3.15
N GLN A 37 6.66 2.40 -2.73
CA GLN A 37 7.27 2.13 -1.42
C GLN A 37 6.29 2.42 -0.27
N ALA A 38 5.60 3.56 -0.31
CA ALA A 38 4.62 3.91 0.73
C ALA A 38 3.45 2.92 0.78
N ILE A 39 3.01 2.40 -0.36
CA ILE A 39 1.97 1.36 -0.42
C ILE A 39 2.47 0.05 0.17
N ALA A 40 3.68 -0.37 -0.20
CA ALA A 40 4.30 -1.59 0.34
C ALA A 40 4.44 -1.52 1.86
N ASP A 41 4.90 -0.38 2.39
CA ASP A 41 5.04 -0.16 3.84
C ASP A 41 3.67 -0.24 4.54
N ALA A 42 2.62 0.34 3.95
CA ALA A 42 1.26 0.31 4.51
C ALA A 42 0.64 -1.09 4.51
N MET A 43 0.83 -1.86 3.42
CA MET A 43 0.36 -3.24 3.32
C MET A 43 1.08 -4.16 4.29
N LEU A 44 2.42 -4.02 4.41
CA LEU A 44 3.22 -4.76 5.37
C LEU A 44 2.79 -4.47 6.81
N ALA A 45 2.56 -3.19 7.16
CA ALA A 45 2.10 -2.82 8.49
C ALA A 45 0.72 -3.42 8.83
N PHE A 46 -0.16 -3.61 7.85
CA PHE A 46 -1.42 -4.30 8.03
C PHE A 46 -1.23 -5.81 8.25
N GLU A 47 -0.41 -6.46 7.42
CA GLU A 47 -0.10 -7.90 7.56
C GLU A 47 0.51 -8.21 8.93
N LEU A 48 1.46 -7.39 9.39
CA LEU A 48 2.08 -7.55 10.70
C LEU A 48 1.06 -7.45 11.84
N ARG A 49 0.09 -6.52 11.76
CA ARG A 49 -1.01 -6.43 12.75
C ARG A 49 -1.95 -7.63 12.70
N ARG A 50 -2.13 -8.24 11.52
CA ARG A 50 -3.02 -9.40 11.35
C ARG A 50 -2.39 -10.69 11.87
N ASP A 51 -1.07 -10.80 11.77
CA ASP A 51 -0.30 -11.94 12.28
C ASP A 51 0.04 -11.81 13.78
N GLU A 52 -0.19 -10.65 14.39
CA GLU A 52 -0.02 -10.45 15.83
C GLU A 52 -1.17 -11.16 16.58
N PRO A 53 -0.90 -12.21 17.38
CA PRO A 53 -1.94 -12.85 18.16
C PRO A 53 -2.47 -11.84 19.20
N GLU A 54 -3.79 -11.67 19.25
CA GLU A 54 -4.45 -10.92 20.33
C GLU A 54 -4.23 -11.70 21.65
N ASP A 55 -3.24 -11.30 22.44
CA ASP A 55 -2.98 -11.80 23.81
C ASP A 55 -4.14 -11.51 24.78
#